data_AF-A0A5C6RSP9-F1
#
_entry.id   AF-A0A5C6RSP9-F1
#
_cell.length_a   1.000
_cell.length_b   1.000
_cell.length_c   1.000
_cell.angle_alpha   90.00
_cell.angle_beta   90.00
_cell.angle_gamma   90.00
#
_symmetry.space_group_name_H-M   'P 1'
#
loop_
_entity.id
_entity.type
_entity.pdbx_description
1 polymer ?
#
loop_
_entity_poly.entity_id
_entity_poly.type
_entity_poly.pdbx_seq_one_letter_code
_entity_poly.pdbx_strand_id
1 'polypeptide(L)'
;MIKHQLIYILFCIFSTFFQSLNAQKIELNAYENKAKAFAILAAQYNTDAYNYSRKNYFLSSKKEILSNCDSGLVSIEIAQKFTDSSLFYAGDTCYHAKKLLQIVRAYQTESKNAFLNVANGSNFQSFNRFSEIAMYNMGNAISDAYMASLLIKTKTITSQLKDDKRSFTRLESDENSYVTIKQLYTNRLIEIRDEIKLLEVESKNSSGKDLLEINNAINLLNEEEKQYVNKVNNSEYKLINVKNELSAEMMQIVNGDVFVTDKKGFYNENVPIPTNVEIPMGLVYRIQIGFFANQLTPEHFDGIFPISSQKIDNVYYRYEAGNFPTYEEAQQSKKIIINKGYSDSFLIAYYNRKKISISEALQKQQQSN
;
A
#
# COMPACT_ATOMS: atom_id res chain seq x y z
N MET A 1 11.40 -0.10 49.16
CA MET A 1 12.58 -0.07 48.26
C MET A 1 12.36 -0.78 46.93
N ILE A 2 11.66 -1.92 46.88
CA ILE A 2 11.42 -2.68 45.63
C ILE A 2 10.38 -2.01 44.69
N LYS A 3 9.41 -1.25 45.23
CA LYS A 3 8.42 -0.51 44.42
C LYS A 3 8.99 0.70 43.66
N HIS A 4 10.00 1.39 44.20
CA HIS A 4 10.65 2.50 43.51
C HIS A 4 11.62 2.05 42.40
N GLN A 5 12.11 0.81 42.43
CA GLN A 5 12.94 0.27 41.36
C GLN A 5 12.12 -0.10 40.11
N LEU A 6 10.87 -0.55 40.25
CA LEU A 6 10.02 -0.77 39.07
C LEU A 6 9.67 0.54 38.36
N ILE A 7 9.41 1.61 39.11
CA ILE A 7 9.10 2.94 38.56
C ILE A 7 10.33 3.53 37.86
N TYR A 8 11.53 3.39 38.43
CA TYR A 8 12.75 3.78 37.73
C TYR A 8 13.06 2.88 36.51
N ILE A 9 12.72 1.59 36.54
CA ILE A 9 12.89 0.70 35.39
C ILE A 9 11.88 1.04 34.29
N LEU A 10 10.62 1.37 34.59
CA LEU A 10 9.65 1.86 33.61
C LEU A 10 10.00 3.27 33.10
N PHE A 11 10.49 4.17 33.96
CA PHE A 11 10.89 5.53 33.57
C PHE A 11 12.22 5.56 32.80
N CYS A 12 13.15 4.63 33.08
CA CYS A 12 14.36 4.42 32.28
C CYS A 12 14.05 3.69 30.96
N ILE A 13 13.04 2.82 30.90
CA ILE A 13 12.54 2.28 29.62
C ILE A 13 11.87 3.41 28.81
N PHE A 14 11.19 4.36 29.47
CA PHE A 14 10.67 5.58 28.84
C PHE A 14 11.76 6.56 28.38
N SER A 15 12.91 6.62 29.06
CA SER A 15 13.99 7.56 28.73
C SER A 15 15.12 6.98 27.85
N THR A 16 15.16 5.66 27.60
CA THR A 16 16.22 5.03 26.79
C THR A 16 15.76 4.42 25.48
N PHE A 17 14.47 4.51 25.12
CA PHE A 17 13.99 4.04 23.82
C PHE A 17 13.66 5.14 22.79
N PHE A 18 13.65 6.43 23.18
CA PHE A 18 13.33 7.54 22.28
C PHE A 18 14.23 8.76 22.48
N GLN A 19 15.55 8.57 22.52
CA GLN A 19 16.48 9.65 22.23
C GLN A 19 17.54 9.22 21.24
N SER A 20 17.14 9.23 19.96
CA SER A 20 18.00 9.77 18.89
C SER A 20 17.16 9.97 17.62
N LEU A 21 17.09 11.24 17.19
CA LEU A 21 16.60 11.76 15.90
C LEU A 21 15.08 12.01 15.80
N ASN A 22 14.62 13.01 16.55
CA ASN A 22 13.52 13.88 16.11
C ASN A 22 13.91 14.57 14.79
N ALA A 23 13.60 13.94 13.67
CA ALA A 23 13.26 14.66 12.46
C ALA A 23 11.80 14.33 12.16
N GLN A 24 10.91 15.33 12.28
CA GLN A 24 9.54 15.21 11.80
C GLN A 24 9.61 14.76 10.33
N LYS A 25 9.10 13.57 10.01
CA LYS A 25 9.03 13.10 8.62
C LYS A 25 8.26 14.15 7.83
N ILE A 26 8.69 14.43 6.60
CA ILE A 26 8.00 15.46 5.82
C ILE A 26 6.54 15.06 5.56
N GLU A 27 5.63 16.03 5.62
CA GLU A 27 4.25 15.80 5.21
C GLU A 27 4.15 15.88 3.68
N LEU A 28 3.62 14.83 3.06
CA LEU A 28 3.41 14.76 1.60
C LEU A 28 2.62 15.94 1.03
N ASN A 29 1.75 16.54 1.83
CA ASN A 29 0.91 17.67 1.43
C ASN A 29 1.69 18.99 1.30
N ALA A 30 2.93 19.05 1.82
CA ALA A 30 3.77 20.25 1.79
C ALA A 30 4.56 20.45 0.49
N TYR A 31 4.46 19.52 -0.47
CA TYR A 31 5.23 19.55 -1.71
C TYR A 31 4.33 19.48 -2.94
N GLU A 32 4.42 20.48 -3.83
CA GLU A 32 3.72 20.49 -5.12
C GLU A 32 4.17 19.33 -6.04
N ASN A 33 5.45 18.94 -5.97
CA ASN A 33 6.00 17.84 -6.76
C ASN A 33 6.05 16.55 -5.93
N LYS A 34 5.11 15.64 -6.22
CA LYS A 34 4.97 14.35 -5.54
C LYS A 34 6.22 13.47 -5.66
N ALA A 35 6.86 13.41 -6.84
CA ALA A 35 8.08 12.63 -7.03
C ALA A 35 9.20 13.09 -6.09
N LYS A 36 9.36 14.41 -5.96
CA LYS A 36 10.31 15.02 -5.03
C LYS A 36 10.00 14.65 -3.58
N ALA A 37 8.73 14.73 -3.17
CA ALA A 37 8.31 14.35 -1.82
C ALA A 37 8.63 12.88 -1.50
N PHE A 38 8.34 11.98 -2.44
CA PHE A 38 8.63 10.56 -2.25
C PHE A 38 10.13 10.25 -2.20
N ALA A 39 10.96 10.92 -3.01
CA ALA A 39 12.41 10.78 -2.92
C ALA A 39 12.94 11.20 -1.53
N ILE A 40 12.41 12.29 -0.96
CA ILE A 40 12.79 12.75 0.38
C ILE A 40 12.34 11.75 1.46
N LEU A 41 11.10 11.24 1.37
CA LEU A 41 10.62 10.23 2.32
C LEU A 41 11.45 8.95 2.26
N ALA A 42 11.82 8.48 1.08
CA ALA A 42 12.74 7.35 0.93
C ALA A 42 14.06 7.60 1.66
N ALA A 43 14.66 8.79 1.50
CA ALA A 43 15.89 9.17 2.19
C ALA A 43 15.73 9.20 3.73
N GLN A 44 14.59 9.67 4.22
CA GLN A 44 14.30 9.71 5.65
C GLN A 44 14.17 8.29 6.24
N TYR A 45 13.51 7.36 5.57
CA TYR A 45 13.41 5.98 6.06
C TYR A 45 14.70 5.17 5.88
N ASN A 46 15.50 5.45 4.84
CA ASN A 46 16.87 4.94 4.74
C ASN A 46 17.73 5.40 5.93
N THR A 47 17.50 6.62 6.45
CA THR A 47 18.18 7.14 7.64
C THR A 47 17.84 6.33 8.90
N ASP A 48 16.58 5.93 9.08
CA ASP A 48 16.19 5.08 10.21
C ASP A 48 16.92 3.73 10.15
N ALA A 49 16.91 3.08 8.97
CA ALA A 49 17.62 1.82 8.75
C ALA A 49 19.14 1.95 8.98
N TYR A 50 19.76 3.05 8.55
CA TYR A 50 21.15 3.36 8.86
C TYR A 50 21.42 3.46 10.36
N ASN A 51 20.51 4.09 11.12
CA ASN A 51 20.68 4.22 12.56
C ASN A 51 20.55 2.88 13.28
N TYR A 52 19.64 2.00 12.84
CA TYR A 52 19.52 0.65 13.39
C TYR A 52 20.76 -0.21 13.09
N SER A 53 21.30 -0.17 11.87
CA SER A 53 22.54 -0.90 11.55
C SER A 53 23.74 -0.35 12.32
N ARG A 54 23.81 0.98 12.50
CA ARG A 54 24.82 1.60 13.37
C ARG A 54 24.70 1.16 14.82
N LYS A 55 23.48 1.09 15.38
CA LYS A 55 23.27 0.55 16.74
C LYS A 55 23.77 -0.90 16.83
N ASN A 56 23.45 -1.74 15.84
CA ASN A 56 23.90 -3.13 15.81
C ASN A 56 25.41 -3.29 15.85
N TYR A 57 26.15 -2.37 15.24
CA TYR A 57 27.60 -2.38 15.23
C TYR A 57 28.24 -2.16 16.62
N PHE A 58 27.62 -1.30 17.45
CA PHE A 58 28.19 -0.91 18.76
C PHE A 58 27.63 -1.71 19.93
N LEU A 59 26.54 -2.46 19.75
CA LEU A 59 25.92 -3.24 20.80
C LEU A 59 26.58 -4.61 20.98
N SER A 60 26.66 -5.07 22.23
CA SER A 60 27.13 -6.43 22.57
C SER A 60 25.98 -7.39 22.94
N SER A 61 24.75 -6.88 23.04
CA SER A 61 23.56 -7.65 23.40
C SER A 61 22.90 -8.24 22.17
N LYS A 62 22.96 -9.58 22.00
CA LYS A 62 22.32 -10.26 20.85
C LYS A 62 20.82 -9.96 20.77
N LYS A 63 20.12 -9.89 21.91
CA LYS A 63 18.69 -9.60 21.96
C LYS A 63 18.36 -8.21 21.39
N GLU A 64 19.14 -7.20 21.75
CA GLU A 64 18.95 -5.83 21.25
C GLU A 64 19.31 -5.71 19.77
N ILE A 65 20.35 -6.41 19.32
CA ILE A 65 20.73 -6.48 17.90
C ILE A 65 19.59 -7.05 17.07
N LEU A 66 18.95 -8.13 17.51
CA LEU A 66 17.80 -8.72 16.81
C LEU A 66 16.59 -7.78 16.78
N SER A 67 16.28 -7.10 17.88
CA SER A 67 15.18 -6.11 17.92
C SER A 67 15.41 -4.93 16.98
N ASN A 68 16.65 -4.45 16.87
CA ASN A 68 17.03 -3.43 15.88
C ASN A 68 16.96 -3.97 14.46
N CYS A 69 17.22 -5.27 14.23
CA CYS A 69 17.06 -5.88 12.91
C CYS A 69 15.62 -5.83 12.42
N ASP A 70 14.66 -6.17 13.27
CA ASP A 70 13.23 -6.10 12.92
C ASP A 70 12.84 -4.67 12.52
N SER A 71 13.23 -3.69 13.35
CA SER A 71 12.98 -2.27 13.08
C SER A 71 13.66 -1.79 11.79
N GLY A 72 14.90 -2.20 11.56
CA GLY A 72 15.66 -1.86 10.36
C GLY A 72 15.05 -2.44 9.08
N LEU A 73 14.57 -3.69 9.12
CA LEU A 73 13.89 -4.32 7.99
C LEU A 73 12.59 -3.59 7.64
N VAL A 74 11.78 -3.23 8.64
CA VAL A 74 10.56 -2.43 8.43
C VAL A 74 10.88 -1.08 7.78
N SER A 75 11.91 -0.37 8.28
CA SER A 75 12.36 0.90 7.69
C SER A 75 12.78 0.76 6.22
N ILE A 76 13.49 -0.31 5.87
CA ILE A 76 13.92 -0.57 4.48
C ILE A 76 12.72 -0.82 3.57
N GLU A 77 11.73 -1.60 4.01
CA GLU A 77 10.54 -1.87 3.20
C GLU A 77 9.71 -0.61 2.93
N ILE A 78 9.59 0.26 3.93
CA ILE A 78 8.93 1.56 3.75
C ILE A 78 9.73 2.43 2.77
N ALA A 79 11.05 2.46 2.90
CA ALA A 79 11.91 3.24 2.02
C ALA A 79 11.84 2.76 0.55
N GLN A 80 11.76 1.45 0.32
CA GLN A 80 11.60 0.87 -1.03
C GLN A 80 10.28 1.32 -1.67
N LYS A 81 9.17 1.31 -0.92
CA LYS A 81 7.86 1.79 -1.41
C LYS A 81 7.91 3.25 -1.85
N PHE A 82 8.62 4.10 -1.12
CA PHE A 82 8.79 5.50 -1.48
C PHE A 82 9.74 5.70 -2.67
N THR A 83 10.81 4.92 -2.78
CA THR A 83 11.66 4.92 -3.98
C THR A 83 10.85 4.58 -5.24
N ASP A 84 10.03 3.53 -5.18
CA ASP A 84 9.19 3.10 -6.30
C ASP A 84 8.13 4.16 -6.64
N SER A 85 7.53 4.80 -5.62
CA SER A 85 6.60 5.91 -5.81
C SER A 85 7.25 7.13 -6.49
N SER A 86 8.49 7.45 -6.12
CA SER A 86 9.27 8.53 -6.72
C SER A 86 9.60 8.26 -8.18
N LEU A 87 10.06 7.04 -8.49
CA LEU A 87 10.33 6.57 -9.86
C LEU A 87 9.12 6.71 -10.75
N PHE A 88 7.94 6.39 -10.21
CA PHE A 88 6.69 6.51 -10.93
C PHE A 88 6.34 7.97 -11.24
N TYR A 89 6.34 8.84 -10.23
CA TYR A 89 5.89 10.23 -10.40
C TYR A 89 6.91 11.11 -11.14
N ALA A 90 8.15 10.69 -11.27
CA ALA A 90 9.17 11.42 -12.01
C ALA A 90 8.87 11.40 -13.51
N GLY A 91 8.58 12.56 -14.09
CA GLY A 91 8.28 12.70 -15.52
C GLY A 91 9.44 12.23 -16.42
N ASP A 92 9.16 11.96 -17.69
CA ASP A 92 10.11 11.32 -18.61
C ASP A 92 11.39 12.11 -18.85
N THR A 93 11.34 13.42 -18.67
CA THR A 93 12.51 14.31 -18.77
C THR A 93 13.45 14.22 -17.55
N CYS A 94 13.05 13.53 -16.47
CA CYS A 94 13.83 13.36 -15.24
C CYS A 94 14.81 12.17 -15.30
N TYR A 95 15.44 11.92 -16.46
CA TYR A 95 16.30 10.76 -16.71
C TYR A 95 17.37 10.53 -15.62
N HIS A 96 18.08 11.59 -15.24
CA HIS A 96 19.14 11.52 -14.23
C HIS A 96 18.61 11.17 -12.83
N ALA A 97 17.44 11.70 -12.45
CA ALA A 97 16.81 11.38 -11.18
C ALA A 97 16.33 9.92 -11.14
N LYS A 98 15.74 9.42 -12.23
CA LYS A 98 15.28 8.03 -12.34
C LYS A 98 16.45 7.05 -12.25
N LYS A 99 17.59 7.35 -12.88
CA LYS A 99 18.81 6.53 -12.76
C LYS A 99 19.31 6.44 -11.32
N LEU A 100 19.33 7.55 -10.59
CA LEU A 100 19.71 7.56 -9.16
C LEU A 100 18.74 6.73 -8.31
N LEU A 101 17.43 6.86 -8.52
CA LEU A 101 16.45 6.10 -7.76
C LEU A 101 16.53 4.58 -8.02
N GLN A 102 16.93 4.15 -9.21
CA GLN A 102 17.23 2.73 -9.48
C GLN A 102 18.46 2.24 -8.69
N ILE A 103 19.49 3.09 -8.57
CA ILE A 103 20.67 2.80 -7.75
C ILE A 103 20.29 2.73 -6.26
N VAL A 104 19.46 3.65 -5.78
CA VAL A 104 18.90 3.63 -4.41
C VAL A 104 18.21 2.30 -4.12
N ARG A 105 17.39 1.80 -5.06
CA ARG A 105 16.69 0.51 -4.91
C ARG A 105 17.66 -0.68 -4.77
N ALA A 106 18.79 -0.64 -5.48
CA ALA A 106 19.84 -1.66 -5.36
C ALA A 106 20.48 -1.64 -3.96
N TYR A 107 20.86 -0.46 -3.47
CA TYR A 107 21.38 -0.32 -2.10
C TYR A 107 20.38 -0.77 -1.02
N GLN A 108 19.09 -0.48 -1.20
CA GLN A 108 18.03 -0.94 -0.30
C GLN A 108 17.95 -2.47 -0.25
N THR A 109 18.11 -3.14 -1.40
CA THR A 109 18.10 -4.60 -1.50
C THR A 109 19.32 -5.22 -0.82
N GLU A 110 20.52 -4.69 -1.06
CA GLU A 110 21.75 -5.17 -0.40
C GLU A 110 21.71 -4.99 1.11
N SER A 111 21.20 -3.85 1.59
CA SER A 111 21.03 -3.63 3.02
C SER A 111 20.01 -4.59 3.64
N LYS A 112 18.89 -4.86 2.96
CA LYS A 112 17.90 -5.85 3.41
C LYS A 112 18.55 -7.21 3.62
N ASN A 113 19.34 -7.67 2.66
CA ASN A 113 20.08 -8.92 2.75
C ASN A 113 21.06 -8.92 3.92
N ALA A 114 21.77 -7.81 4.15
CA ALA A 114 22.67 -7.68 5.28
C ALA A 114 21.94 -7.79 6.63
N PHE A 115 20.79 -7.11 6.78
CA PHE A 115 19.94 -7.23 7.98
C PHE A 115 19.44 -8.65 8.23
N LEU A 116 19.02 -9.37 7.17
CA LEU A 116 18.60 -10.77 7.27
C LEU A 116 19.75 -11.69 7.71
N ASN A 117 20.98 -11.42 7.27
CA ASN A 117 22.15 -12.18 7.70
C ASN A 117 22.49 -11.93 9.18
N VAL A 118 22.29 -10.71 9.69
CA VAL A 118 22.41 -10.43 11.13
C VAL A 118 21.31 -11.18 11.90
N ALA A 119 20.06 -11.11 11.43
CA ALA A 119 18.91 -11.74 12.10
C ALA A 119 19.06 -13.27 12.22
N ASN A 120 19.61 -13.91 11.18
CA ASN A 120 19.76 -15.37 11.11
C ASN A 120 21.13 -15.89 11.60
N GLY A 121 22.07 -15.00 11.93
CA GLY A 121 23.44 -15.39 12.26
C GLY A 121 23.64 -15.82 13.72
N SER A 122 24.75 -16.52 13.97
CA SER A 122 25.12 -17.05 15.29
C SER A 122 26.35 -16.38 15.93
N ASN A 123 27.17 -15.64 15.17
CA ASN A 123 28.43 -15.04 15.62
C ASN A 123 28.40 -13.50 15.56
N PHE A 124 28.91 -12.84 16.62
CA PHE A 124 29.04 -11.38 16.70
C PHE A 124 29.99 -10.79 15.65
N GLN A 125 31.08 -11.47 15.30
CA GLN A 125 32.00 -10.98 14.27
C GLN A 125 31.31 -10.89 12.89
N SER A 126 30.37 -11.81 12.60
CA SER A 126 29.51 -11.69 11.42
C SER A 126 28.48 -10.57 11.55
N PHE A 127 27.94 -10.31 12.75
CA PHE A 127 27.00 -9.21 12.96
C PHE A 127 27.62 -7.85 12.67
N ASN A 128 28.84 -7.59 13.15
CA ASN A 128 29.54 -6.34 12.88
C ASN A 128 29.78 -6.15 11.38
N ARG A 129 30.24 -7.19 10.69
CA ARG A 129 30.45 -7.16 9.24
C ARG A 129 29.17 -6.84 8.46
N PHE A 130 28.07 -7.53 8.74
CA PHE A 130 26.80 -7.27 8.04
C PHE A 130 26.18 -5.93 8.43
N SER A 131 26.37 -5.48 9.66
CA SER A 131 25.96 -4.14 10.10
C SER A 131 26.73 -3.04 9.36
N GLU A 132 28.04 -3.20 9.15
CA GLU A 132 28.84 -2.29 8.31
C GLU A 132 28.35 -2.26 6.86
N ILE A 133 28.03 -3.42 6.26
CA ILE A 133 27.46 -3.51 4.91
C ILE A 133 26.13 -2.75 4.85
N ALA A 134 25.25 -2.95 5.82
CA ALA A 134 23.96 -2.26 5.88
C ALA A 134 24.15 -0.74 6.03
N MET A 135 25.09 -0.28 6.86
CA MET A 135 25.42 1.13 7.04
C MET A 135 25.94 1.76 5.75
N TYR A 136 26.88 1.10 5.06
CA TYR A 136 27.45 1.58 3.80
C TYR A 136 26.36 1.78 2.73
N ASN A 137 25.55 0.74 2.51
CA ASN A 137 24.47 0.78 1.52
C ASN A 137 23.43 1.85 1.86
N MET A 138 22.99 1.95 3.12
CA MET A 138 22.02 2.97 3.51
C MET A 138 22.58 4.38 3.42
N GLY A 139 23.86 4.61 3.76
CA GLY A 139 24.51 5.90 3.60
C GLY A 139 24.46 6.41 2.15
N ASN A 140 24.78 5.53 1.19
CA ASN A 140 24.69 5.87 -0.23
C ASN A 140 23.23 6.06 -0.70
N ALA A 141 22.31 5.20 -0.25
CA ALA A 141 20.89 5.31 -0.56
C ALA A 141 20.27 6.64 -0.08
N ILE A 142 20.72 7.17 1.07
CA ILE A 142 20.28 8.47 1.59
C ILE A 142 20.74 9.60 0.66
N SER A 143 22.04 9.63 0.34
CA SER A 143 22.64 10.66 -0.51
C SER A 143 21.98 10.71 -1.88
N ASP A 144 21.83 9.55 -2.53
CA ASP A 144 21.30 9.45 -3.89
C ASP A 144 19.80 9.77 -3.96
N ALA A 145 19.03 9.42 -2.93
CA ALA A 145 17.62 9.77 -2.84
C ALA A 145 17.40 11.29 -2.67
N TYR A 146 18.21 11.95 -1.82
CA TYR A 146 18.18 13.41 -1.73
C TYR A 146 18.63 14.08 -3.03
N MET A 147 19.68 13.58 -3.68
CA MET A 147 20.15 14.11 -4.96
C MET A 147 19.08 13.95 -6.06
N ALA A 148 18.42 12.80 -6.14
CA ALA A 148 17.30 12.59 -7.05
C ALA A 148 16.17 13.60 -6.81
N SER A 149 15.86 13.91 -5.55
CA SER A 149 14.84 14.90 -5.19
C SER A 149 15.16 16.32 -5.70
N LEU A 150 16.44 16.69 -5.78
CA LEU A 150 16.90 17.98 -6.29
C LEU A 150 16.87 18.05 -7.81
N LEU A 151 17.12 16.92 -8.48
CA LEU A 151 17.12 16.83 -9.94
C LEU A 151 15.70 16.81 -10.55
N ILE A 152 14.68 16.52 -9.73
CA ILE A 152 13.27 16.62 -10.12
C ILE A 152 12.87 18.10 -10.17
N LYS A 153 12.79 18.67 -11.39
CA LYS A 153 12.51 20.10 -11.63
C LYS A 153 11.04 20.48 -11.37
N THR A 154 10.84 21.65 -10.76
CA THR A 154 9.54 22.32 -10.55
C THR A 154 9.41 23.52 -11.48
N LYS A 155 8.62 23.46 -12.56
CA LYS A 155 7.95 24.67 -13.09
C LYS A 155 6.75 24.37 -14.00
N THR A 156 5.69 25.14 -13.74
CA THR A 156 4.41 25.28 -14.42
C THR A 156 4.54 25.35 -15.94
N ILE A 157 3.87 24.43 -16.64
CA ILE A 157 3.45 24.63 -18.03
C ILE A 157 1.95 24.39 -18.06
N THR A 158 1.20 25.48 -18.20
CA THR A 158 -0.15 25.51 -18.73
C THR A 158 -0.06 25.07 -20.20
N SER A 159 -0.13 23.77 -20.43
CA SER A 159 -0.46 23.19 -21.72
C SER A 159 -1.35 22.01 -21.41
N GLN A 160 -2.63 22.15 -21.79
CA GLN A 160 -3.69 21.13 -21.77
C GLN A 160 -3.17 19.73 -21.38
N LEU A 161 -3.28 19.42 -20.08
CA LEU A 161 -3.17 18.04 -19.62
C LEU A 161 -4.36 17.30 -20.24
N LYS A 162 -4.09 16.55 -21.30
CA LYS A 162 -4.81 15.30 -21.47
C LYS A 162 -4.54 14.50 -20.20
N ASP A 163 -5.62 14.09 -19.58
CA ASP A 163 -5.68 13.32 -18.36
C ASP A 163 -5.00 11.96 -18.61
N ASP A 164 -3.69 11.87 -18.37
CA ASP A 164 -2.96 10.60 -18.44
C ASP A 164 -3.36 9.77 -17.22
N LYS A 165 -4.38 8.93 -17.42
CA LYS A 165 -4.90 7.92 -16.49
C LYS A 165 -3.77 7.18 -15.78
N ARG A 166 -3.88 7.00 -14.45
CA ARG A 166 -2.88 6.25 -13.66
C ARG A 166 -2.86 4.79 -14.12
N SER A 167 -1.68 4.26 -14.44
CA SER A 167 -1.51 2.84 -14.78
C SER A 167 -2.01 1.92 -13.65
N PHE A 168 -2.76 0.88 -14.00
CA PHE A 168 -3.41 -0.02 -13.05
C PHE A 168 -2.46 -0.69 -12.05
N THR A 169 -1.24 -1.06 -12.47
CA THR A 169 -0.24 -1.71 -11.62
C THR A 169 0.16 -0.82 -10.45
N ARG A 170 0.19 0.50 -10.68
CA ARG A 170 0.41 1.47 -9.61
C ARG A 170 -0.79 1.53 -8.68
N LEU A 171 -2.00 1.54 -9.22
CA LEU A 171 -3.21 1.58 -8.40
C LEU A 171 -3.34 0.34 -7.51
N GLU A 172 -2.91 -0.84 -7.98
CA GLU A 172 -2.80 -2.05 -7.15
C GLU A 172 -1.73 -1.92 -6.06
N SER A 173 -0.57 -1.37 -6.39
CA SER A 173 0.49 -1.10 -5.39
C SER A 173 0.04 -0.07 -4.34
N ASP A 174 -0.67 0.97 -4.76
CA ASP A 174 -1.22 2.00 -3.89
C ASP A 174 -2.33 1.39 -3.00
N GLU A 175 -3.20 0.53 -3.54
CA GLU A 175 -4.22 -0.21 -2.78
C GLU A 175 -3.55 -1.03 -1.68
N ASN A 176 -2.58 -1.88 -2.03
CA ASN A 176 -1.86 -2.72 -1.07
C ASN A 176 -1.14 -1.89 0.02
N SER A 177 -0.58 -0.74 -0.38
CA SER A 177 0.10 0.17 0.54
C SER A 177 -0.88 0.79 1.53
N TYR A 178 -2.03 1.29 1.08
CA TYR A 178 -3.03 1.88 1.97
C TYR A 178 -3.75 0.85 2.82
N VAL A 179 -3.96 -0.38 2.34
CA VAL A 179 -4.41 -1.51 3.18
C VAL A 179 -3.43 -1.74 4.33
N THR A 180 -2.13 -1.85 4.02
CA THR A 180 -1.09 -2.08 5.03
C THR A 180 -1.02 -0.92 6.03
N ILE A 181 -1.03 0.32 5.55
CA ILE A 181 -0.96 1.53 6.40
C ILE A 181 -2.18 1.60 7.32
N LYS A 182 -3.39 1.37 6.79
CA LYS A 182 -4.62 1.33 7.59
C LYS A 182 -4.51 0.27 8.69
N GLN A 183 -4.01 -0.92 8.37
CA GLN A 183 -3.83 -1.99 9.34
C GLN A 183 -2.85 -1.61 10.46
N LEU A 184 -1.69 -1.02 10.12
CA LEU A 184 -0.70 -0.60 11.10
C LEU A 184 -1.25 0.46 12.06
N TYR A 185 -1.97 1.47 11.54
CA TYR A 185 -2.59 2.49 12.38
C TYR A 185 -3.71 1.93 13.24
N THR A 186 -4.48 0.98 12.73
CA THR A 186 -5.54 0.30 13.48
C THR A 186 -4.95 -0.54 14.62
N ASN A 187 -3.87 -1.28 14.36
CA ASN A 187 -3.19 -2.08 15.40
C ASN A 187 -2.64 -1.19 16.51
N ARG A 188 -1.93 -0.09 16.16
CA ARG A 188 -1.43 0.84 17.17
C ARG A 188 -2.57 1.51 17.97
N LEU A 189 -3.69 1.82 17.31
CA LEU A 189 -4.87 2.35 18.00
C LEU A 189 -5.45 1.34 19.02
N ILE A 190 -5.44 0.05 18.71
CA ILE A 190 -5.85 -1.02 19.65
C ILE A 190 -4.87 -1.10 20.82
N GLU A 191 -3.56 -1.11 20.56
CA GLU A 191 -2.52 -1.15 21.60
C GLU A 191 -2.64 0.04 22.57
N ILE A 192 -2.79 1.26 22.05
CA ILE A 192 -2.99 2.47 22.87
C ILE A 192 -4.20 2.31 23.79
N ARG A 193 -5.32 1.81 23.25
CA ARG A 193 -6.55 1.61 24.04
C ARG A 193 -6.37 0.57 25.13
N ASP A 194 -5.63 -0.49 24.87
CA ASP A 194 -5.36 -1.52 25.85
C ASP A 194 -4.37 -1.05 26.92
N GLU A 195 -3.35 -0.27 26.54
CA GLU A 195 -2.44 0.42 27.48
C GLU A 195 -3.21 1.36 28.41
N ILE A 196 -4.12 2.18 27.88
CA ILE A 196 -4.97 3.08 28.68
C ILE A 196 -5.79 2.29 29.69
N LYS A 197 -6.47 1.22 29.27
CA LYS A 197 -7.28 0.38 30.18
C LYS A 197 -6.45 -0.20 31.32
N LEU A 198 -5.23 -0.66 31.03
CA LEU A 198 -4.33 -1.21 32.05
C LEU A 198 -3.93 -0.14 33.07
N LEU A 199 -3.54 1.04 32.60
CA LEU A 199 -3.18 2.17 33.46
C LEU A 199 -4.36 2.68 34.29
N GLU A 200 -5.58 2.67 33.75
CA GLU A 200 -6.79 3.01 34.50
C GLU A 200 -7.10 2.03 35.64
N VAL A 201 -6.71 0.76 35.50
CA VAL A 201 -6.82 -0.23 36.58
C VAL A 201 -5.73 0.03 37.64
N GLU A 202 -4.52 0.36 37.22
CA GLU A 202 -3.40 0.65 38.12
C GLU A 202 -3.60 1.94 38.92
N SER A 203 -4.18 2.97 38.30
CA SER A 203 -4.44 4.27 38.95
C SER A 203 -5.37 4.12 40.16
N LYS A 204 -6.35 3.23 40.10
CA LYS A 204 -7.29 2.95 41.22
C LYS A 204 -6.61 2.42 42.47
N ASN A 205 -5.44 1.78 42.32
CA ASN A 205 -4.67 1.19 43.42
C ASN A 205 -3.45 2.03 43.84
N SER A 206 -3.27 3.20 43.23
CA SER A 206 -2.09 4.05 43.38
C SER A 206 -2.39 5.34 44.13
N SER A 207 -1.36 5.97 44.72
CA SER A 207 -1.51 7.23 45.45
C SER A 207 -0.25 8.09 45.38
N GLY A 208 -0.39 9.38 45.70
CA GLY A 208 0.74 10.31 45.73
C GLY A 208 1.39 10.50 44.36
N LYS A 209 2.72 10.37 44.30
CA LYS A 209 3.52 10.59 43.09
C LYS A 209 3.22 9.58 41.98
N ASP A 210 3.03 8.31 42.33
CA ASP A 210 2.79 7.22 41.38
C ASP A 210 1.48 7.46 40.62
N LEU A 211 0.43 7.91 41.32
CA LEU A 211 -0.86 8.27 40.70
C LEU A 211 -0.72 9.44 39.70
N LEU A 212 0.11 10.44 40.03
CA LEU A 212 0.34 11.59 39.15
C LEU A 212 1.06 11.16 37.86
N GLU A 213 2.05 10.27 37.96
CA GLU A 213 2.76 9.73 36.81
C GLU A 213 1.86 8.91 35.89
N ILE A 214 1.01 8.04 36.46
CA ILE A 214 0.03 7.24 35.70
C ILE A 214 -0.96 8.15 34.96
N ASN A 215 -1.52 9.17 35.64
CA ASN A 215 -2.47 10.09 35.01
C ASN A 215 -1.84 10.89 33.86
N ASN A 216 -0.58 11.30 34.00
CA ASN A 216 0.16 11.96 32.92
C ASN A 216 0.37 11.03 31.72
N ALA A 217 0.70 9.76 31.95
CA ALA A 217 0.82 8.76 30.89
C ALA A 217 -0.51 8.51 30.15
N ILE A 218 -1.62 8.39 30.89
CA ILE A 218 -2.97 8.26 30.31
C ILE A 218 -3.30 9.48 29.43
N ASN A 219 -3.01 10.70 29.90
CA ASN A 219 -3.25 11.91 29.10
C ASN A 219 -2.45 11.93 27.79
N LEU A 220 -1.18 11.52 27.83
CA LEU A 220 -0.35 11.41 26.61
C LEU A 220 -0.90 10.37 25.63
N LEU A 221 -1.30 9.21 26.14
CA LEU A 221 -1.89 8.14 25.33
C LEU A 221 -3.24 8.55 24.72
N ASN A 222 -4.07 9.31 25.44
CA ASN A 222 -5.31 9.85 24.90
C ASN A 222 -5.08 10.85 23.74
N GLU A 223 -4.03 11.69 23.83
CA GLU A 223 -3.65 12.56 22.72
C GLU A 223 -3.07 11.77 21.54
N GLU A 224 -2.28 10.73 21.80
CA GLU A 224 -1.81 9.81 20.77
C GLU A 224 -2.99 9.10 20.08
N GLU A 225 -3.98 8.62 20.85
CA GLU A 225 -5.18 7.96 20.34
C GLU A 225 -5.90 8.85 19.31
N LYS A 226 -6.15 10.12 19.64
CA LYS A 226 -6.80 11.09 18.74
C LYS A 226 -6.03 11.24 17.42
N GLN A 227 -4.70 11.26 17.47
CA GLN A 227 -3.87 11.34 16.27
C GLN A 227 -4.00 10.08 15.41
N TYR A 228 -3.99 8.89 16.02
CA TYR A 228 -4.13 7.64 15.29
C TYR A 228 -5.53 7.44 14.71
N VAL A 229 -6.58 7.91 15.37
CA VAL A 229 -7.94 7.96 14.79
C VAL A 229 -7.93 8.77 13.48
N ASN A 230 -7.31 9.96 13.47
CA ASN A 230 -7.21 10.78 12.26
C ASN A 230 -6.38 10.09 11.16
N LYS A 231 -5.29 9.41 11.54
CA LYS A 231 -4.43 8.66 10.60
C LYS A 231 -5.18 7.49 9.96
N VAL A 232 -5.97 6.74 10.73
CA VAL A 232 -6.85 5.66 10.24
C VAL A 232 -7.84 6.23 9.21
N ASN A 233 -8.60 7.27 9.59
CA ASN A 233 -9.61 7.88 8.71
C ASN A 233 -9.01 8.39 7.39
N ASN A 234 -7.85 9.04 7.45
CA ASN A 234 -7.16 9.52 6.24
C ASN A 234 -6.67 8.36 5.35
N SER A 235 -6.12 7.30 5.97
CA SER A 235 -5.68 6.11 5.21
C SER A 235 -6.86 5.39 4.55
N GLU A 236 -8.02 5.35 5.20
CA GLU A 236 -9.26 4.78 4.68
C GLU A 236 -9.82 5.58 3.50
N TYR A 237 -9.91 6.91 3.63
CA TYR A 237 -10.32 7.79 2.53
C TYR A 237 -9.43 7.59 1.28
N LYS A 238 -8.11 7.53 1.49
CA LYS A 238 -7.16 7.29 0.38
C LYS A 238 -7.33 5.92 -0.24
N LEU A 239 -7.52 4.88 0.58
CA LEU A 239 -7.78 3.52 0.10
C LEU A 239 -9.04 3.47 -0.76
N ILE A 240 -10.13 4.10 -0.32
CA ILE A 240 -11.41 4.16 -1.05
C ILE A 240 -11.20 4.82 -2.41
N ASN A 241 -10.52 5.97 -2.46
CA ASN A 241 -10.26 6.66 -3.72
C ASN A 241 -9.43 5.82 -4.69
N VAL A 242 -8.36 5.19 -4.20
CA VAL A 242 -7.51 4.31 -5.02
C VAL A 242 -8.31 3.11 -5.54
N LYS A 243 -9.15 2.49 -4.72
CA LYS A 243 -10.01 1.38 -5.15
C LYS A 243 -11.01 1.81 -6.23
N ASN A 244 -11.60 3.00 -6.10
CA ASN A 244 -12.51 3.55 -7.11
C ASN A 244 -11.78 3.81 -8.45
N GLU A 245 -10.60 4.42 -8.42
CA GLU A 245 -9.76 4.60 -9.60
C GLU A 245 -9.36 3.24 -10.21
N LEU A 246 -8.90 2.31 -9.37
CA LEU A 246 -8.48 0.97 -9.78
C LEU A 246 -9.61 0.21 -10.47
N SER A 247 -10.83 0.28 -9.93
CA SER A 247 -11.96 -0.38 -10.54
C SER A 247 -12.31 0.18 -11.92
N ALA A 248 -12.16 1.49 -12.13
CA ALA A 248 -12.42 2.11 -13.42
C ALA A 248 -11.35 1.75 -14.45
N GLU A 249 -10.08 1.73 -14.04
CA GLU A 249 -8.94 1.40 -14.90
C GLU A 249 -8.91 -0.08 -15.28
N MET A 250 -9.19 -0.99 -14.35
CA MET A 250 -9.24 -2.43 -14.64
C MET A 250 -10.32 -2.78 -15.66
N MET A 251 -11.39 -2.00 -15.71
CA MET A 251 -12.43 -2.13 -16.73
C MET A 251 -12.00 -1.67 -18.13
N GLN A 252 -10.83 -1.03 -18.28
CA GLN A 252 -10.28 -0.62 -19.59
C GLN A 252 -9.26 -1.63 -20.15
N ILE A 253 -8.79 -2.57 -19.33
CA ILE A 253 -7.78 -3.55 -19.74
C ILE A 253 -8.46 -4.74 -20.38
N VAL A 254 -7.88 -5.26 -21.46
CA VAL A 254 -8.32 -6.49 -22.14
C VAL A 254 -7.24 -7.54 -21.95
N ASN A 255 -7.33 -8.29 -20.84
CA ASN A 255 -6.40 -9.36 -20.48
C ASN A 255 -7.10 -10.30 -19.48
N GLY A 256 -7.12 -11.61 -19.75
CA GLY A 256 -7.70 -12.61 -18.85
C GLY A 256 -7.03 -12.68 -17.48
N ASP A 257 -5.73 -12.38 -17.37
CA ASP A 257 -4.99 -12.44 -16.10
C ASP A 257 -5.46 -11.40 -15.07
N VAL A 258 -6.16 -10.36 -15.52
CA VAL A 258 -6.74 -9.32 -14.65
C VAL A 258 -7.99 -9.84 -13.92
N PHE A 259 -8.64 -10.86 -14.48
CA PHE A 259 -9.83 -11.44 -13.87
C PHE A 259 -9.45 -12.37 -12.71
N VAL A 260 -9.87 -11.99 -11.51
CA VAL A 260 -9.61 -12.76 -10.28
C VAL A 260 -10.90 -13.00 -9.51
N THR A 261 -10.92 -14.09 -8.74
CA THR A 261 -12.12 -14.49 -7.98
C THR A 261 -11.95 -14.61 -6.47
N ASP A 262 -10.79 -14.20 -5.98
CA ASP A 262 -10.37 -14.21 -4.58
C ASP A 262 -10.32 -12.81 -3.95
N LYS A 263 -10.51 -11.74 -4.74
CA LYS A 263 -10.55 -10.35 -4.27
C LYS A 263 -11.84 -9.99 -3.51
N LYS A 264 -11.97 -10.54 -2.31
CA LYS A 264 -13.15 -10.36 -1.44
C LYS A 264 -13.22 -8.97 -0.79
N GLY A 265 -14.43 -8.47 -0.57
CA GLY A 265 -14.71 -7.17 0.05
C GLY A 265 -14.19 -5.97 -0.74
N PHE A 266 -13.85 -6.15 -2.02
CA PHE A 266 -13.33 -5.06 -2.85
C PHE A 266 -14.41 -4.01 -3.10
N TYR A 267 -15.54 -4.45 -3.66
CA TYR A 267 -16.71 -3.62 -3.85
C TYR A 267 -17.56 -3.59 -2.59
N ASN A 268 -18.08 -2.42 -2.26
CA ASN A 268 -18.92 -2.15 -1.09
C ASN A 268 -19.64 -0.81 -1.29
N GLU A 269 -20.35 -0.32 -0.27
CA GLU A 269 -21.05 0.97 -0.31
C GLU A 269 -20.16 2.17 -0.69
N ASN A 270 -18.88 2.17 -0.28
CA ASN A 270 -17.92 3.26 -0.53
C ASN A 270 -17.11 3.05 -1.83
N VAL A 271 -17.10 1.82 -2.33
CA VAL A 271 -16.46 1.42 -3.59
C VAL A 271 -17.50 0.68 -4.43
N PRO A 272 -18.46 1.41 -5.05
CA PRO A 272 -19.55 0.79 -5.77
C PRO A 272 -19.06 0.11 -7.07
N ILE A 273 -19.82 -0.87 -7.55
CA ILE A 273 -19.59 -1.47 -8.87
C ILE A 273 -19.76 -0.38 -9.94
N PRO A 274 -18.75 -0.14 -10.81
CA PRO A 274 -18.83 0.84 -11.88
C PRO A 274 -20.04 0.60 -12.77
N THR A 275 -20.78 1.66 -13.08
CA THR A 275 -22.00 1.58 -13.89
C THR A 275 -21.82 2.32 -15.21
N ASN A 276 -22.29 1.73 -16.32
CA ASN A 276 -22.18 2.28 -17.67
C ASN A 276 -20.74 2.59 -18.09
N VAL A 277 -19.80 1.70 -17.73
CA VAL A 277 -18.40 1.85 -18.13
C VAL A 277 -18.26 1.71 -19.63
N GLU A 278 -17.40 2.55 -20.21
CA GLU A 278 -17.07 2.47 -21.63
C GLU A 278 -16.30 1.18 -21.93
N ILE A 279 -16.79 0.41 -22.90
CA ILE A 279 -16.14 -0.82 -23.34
C ILE A 279 -14.84 -0.48 -24.07
N PRO A 280 -13.76 -1.28 -23.91
CA PRO A 280 -12.52 -1.06 -24.66
C PRO A 280 -12.70 -1.17 -26.18
N MET A 281 -11.78 -0.56 -26.93
CA MET A 281 -11.70 -0.71 -28.38
C MET A 281 -11.17 -2.09 -28.77
N GLY A 282 -11.38 -2.51 -30.02
CA GLY A 282 -11.00 -3.84 -30.49
C GLY A 282 -12.03 -4.91 -30.13
N LEU A 283 -11.64 -6.17 -30.28
CA LEU A 283 -12.45 -7.34 -29.93
C LEU A 283 -12.32 -7.62 -28.43
N VAL A 284 -13.45 -7.66 -27.72
CA VAL A 284 -13.51 -7.92 -26.29
C VAL A 284 -14.62 -8.91 -26.00
N TYR A 285 -14.27 -10.01 -25.34
CA TYR A 285 -15.24 -10.94 -24.76
C TYR A 285 -15.50 -10.58 -23.30
N ARG A 286 -16.74 -10.72 -22.85
CA ARG A 286 -17.15 -10.50 -21.45
C ARG A 286 -18.08 -11.60 -21.00
N ILE A 287 -18.19 -11.81 -19.70
CA ILE A 287 -19.13 -12.77 -19.12
C ILE A 287 -20.32 -12.01 -18.57
N GLN A 288 -21.50 -12.20 -19.17
CA GLN A 288 -22.73 -11.64 -18.64
C GLN A 288 -23.26 -12.54 -17.52
N ILE A 289 -23.43 -11.97 -16.33
CA ILE A 289 -23.90 -12.69 -15.15
C ILE A 289 -25.42 -12.78 -15.12
N GLY A 290 -26.11 -11.67 -15.41
CA GLY A 290 -27.57 -11.62 -15.36
C GLY A 290 -28.15 -10.23 -15.58
N PHE A 291 -29.47 -10.19 -15.66
CA PHE A 291 -30.29 -8.98 -15.64
C PHE A 291 -31.14 -8.96 -14.37
N PHE A 292 -31.23 -7.80 -13.73
CA PHE A 292 -31.98 -7.62 -12.49
C PHE A 292 -32.85 -6.37 -12.58
N ALA A 293 -34.07 -6.44 -12.06
CA ALA A 293 -34.98 -5.29 -12.03
C ALA A 293 -34.49 -4.17 -11.10
N ASN A 294 -33.70 -4.54 -10.08
CA ASN A 294 -33.10 -3.60 -9.13
C ASN A 294 -31.58 -3.72 -9.18
N GLN A 295 -30.91 -2.63 -8.80
CA GLN A 295 -29.48 -2.67 -8.56
C GLN A 295 -29.20 -3.57 -7.35
N LEU A 296 -28.42 -4.63 -7.55
CA LEU A 296 -27.98 -5.51 -6.49
C LEU A 296 -26.83 -4.88 -5.71
N THR A 297 -26.76 -5.21 -4.42
CA THR A 297 -25.67 -4.75 -3.56
C THR A 297 -24.35 -5.40 -3.97
N PRO A 298 -23.20 -4.73 -3.78
CA PRO A 298 -21.91 -5.26 -4.17
C PRO A 298 -21.55 -6.66 -3.62
N GLU A 299 -22.04 -6.99 -2.43
CA GLU A 299 -21.78 -8.26 -1.74
C GLU A 299 -22.33 -9.46 -2.52
N HIS A 300 -23.34 -9.25 -3.35
CA HIS A 300 -23.86 -10.29 -4.26
C HIS A 300 -22.84 -10.75 -5.29
N PHE A 301 -21.75 -10.00 -5.50
CA PHE A 301 -20.71 -10.29 -6.48
C PHE A 301 -19.34 -10.46 -5.84
N ASP A 302 -19.30 -10.82 -4.55
CA ASP A 302 -18.06 -10.87 -3.78
C ASP A 302 -17.01 -11.83 -4.38
N GLY A 303 -15.78 -11.32 -4.51
CA GLY A 303 -14.71 -11.99 -5.21
C GLY A 303 -15.03 -12.23 -6.69
N ILE A 304 -15.66 -11.28 -7.38
CA ILE A 304 -15.64 -11.19 -8.84
C ILE A 304 -15.04 -9.84 -9.20
N PHE A 305 -13.84 -9.86 -9.78
CA PHE A 305 -13.12 -8.64 -10.14
C PHE A 305 -12.40 -8.80 -11.49
N PRO A 306 -12.45 -7.80 -12.38
CA PRO A 306 -13.32 -6.62 -12.34
C PRO A 306 -14.76 -6.96 -12.79
N ILE A 307 -15.74 -6.24 -12.26
CA ILE A 307 -17.16 -6.33 -12.65
C ILE A 307 -17.71 -4.93 -12.93
N SER A 308 -18.63 -4.81 -13.88
CA SER A 308 -19.37 -3.58 -14.13
C SER A 308 -20.87 -3.86 -14.24
N SER A 309 -21.67 -2.84 -13.99
CA SER A 309 -23.10 -2.86 -14.31
C SER A 309 -23.42 -1.93 -15.49
N GLN A 310 -24.55 -2.17 -16.14
CA GLN A 310 -25.11 -1.28 -17.16
C GLN A 310 -26.62 -1.16 -16.94
N LYS A 311 -27.13 0.08 -16.95
CA LYS A 311 -28.57 0.33 -16.90
C LYS A 311 -29.17 0.22 -18.30
N ILE A 312 -30.17 -0.63 -18.46
CA ILE A 312 -30.84 -0.94 -19.73
C ILE A 312 -32.26 -0.43 -19.66
N ASP A 313 -32.63 0.41 -20.64
CA ASP A 313 -33.96 1.01 -20.81
C ASP A 313 -34.53 1.68 -19.55
N ASN A 314 -33.65 2.13 -18.65
CA ASN A 314 -33.98 2.63 -17.31
C ASN A 314 -34.72 1.63 -16.39
N VAL A 315 -34.90 0.38 -16.80
CA VAL A 315 -35.71 -0.62 -16.08
C VAL A 315 -34.86 -1.77 -15.52
N TYR A 316 -33.80 -2.18 -16.21
CA TYR A 316 -32.98 -3.33 -15.80
C TYR A 316 -31.52 -2.98 -15.60
N TYR A 317 -30.86 -3.72 -14.73
CA TYR A 317 -29.42 -3.68 -14.50
C TYR A 317 -28.80 -4.97 -15.02
N ARG A 318 -27.86 -4.83 -15.94
CA ARG A 318 -27.05 -5.93 -16.47
C ARG A 318 -25.70 -5.92 -15.80
N TYR A 319 -25.23 -7.07 -15.32
CA TYR A 319 -23.90 -7.22 -14.75
C TYR A 319 -23.01 -8.06 -15.64
N GLU A 320 -21.80 -7.57 -15.88
CA GLU A 320 -20.82 -8.15 -16.78
C GLU A 320 -19.45 -8.17 -16.09
N ALA A 321 -18.74 -9.30 -16.19
CA ALA A 321 -17.45 -9.51 -15.55
C ALA A 321 -16.33 -9.68 -16.58
N GLY A 322 -15.17 -9.08 -16.25
CA GLY A 322 -13.95 -9.14 -17.02
C GLY A 322 -14.03 -8.51 -18.42
N ASN A 323 -12.86 -8.51 -19.06
CA ASN A 323 -12.62 -8.16 -20.45
C ASN A 323 -11.53 -9.11 -20.96
N PHE A 324 -11.91 -10.04 -21.81
CA PHE A 324 -11.04 -11.10 -22.26
C PHE A 324 -10.67 -10.89 -23.73
N PRO A 325 -9.40 -11.03 -24.12
CA PRO A 325 -8.95 -10.90 -25.49
C PRO A 325 -9.41 -12.06 -26.38
N THR A 326 -9.59 -13.25 -25.79
CA THR A 326 -9.93 -14.48 -26.51
C THR A 326 -11.19 -15.13 -25.96
N TYR A 327 -11.89 -15.87 -26.85
CA TYR A 327 -13.04 -16.68 -26.46
C TYR A 327 -12.65 -17.74 -25.42
N GLU A 328 -11.47 -18.35 -25.57
CA GLU A 328 -10.96 -19.43 -24.74
C GLU A 328 -10.75 -18.97 -23.29
N GLU A 329 -10.09 -17.82 -23.08
CA GLU A 329 -9.90 -17.22 -21.74
C GLU A 329 -11.24 -16.86 -21.09
N ALA A 330 -12.16 -16.26 -21.86
CA ALA A 330 -13.49 -15.92 -21.37
C ALA A 330 -14.27 -17.18 -20.97
N GLN A 331 -14.18 -18.24 -21.77
CA GLN A 331 -14.87 -19.50 -21.53
C GLN A 331 -14.32 -20.23 -20.29
N GLN A 332 -13.01 -20.17 -20.04
CA GLN A 332 -12.40 -20.70 -18.81
C GLN A 332 -12.90 -19.92 -17.59
N SER A 333 -12.83 -18.58 -17.65
CA SER A 333 -13.26 -17.71 -16.56
C SER A 333 -14.76 -17.83 -16.26
N LYS A 334 -15.60 -18.05 -17.28
CA LYS A 334 -17.04 -18.32 -17.11
C LYS A 334 -17.29 -19.57 -16.27
N LYS A 335 -16.51 -20.64 -16.44
CA LYS A 335 -16.67 -21.86 -15.61
C LYS A 335 -16.46 -21.55 -14.13
N ILE A 336 -15.51 -20.66 -13.82
CA ILE A 336 -15.25 -20.20 -12.44
C ILE A 336 -16.47 -19.43 -11.91
N ILE A 337 -17.04 -18.52 -12.71
CA ILE A 337 -18.26 -17.79 -12.37
C ILE A 337 -19.45 -18.74 -12.14
N ILE A 338 -19.65 -19.74 -13.00
CA ILE A 338 -20.70 -20.76 -12.81
C ILE A 338 -20.51 -21.49 -11.47
N ASN A 339 -19.28 -21.91 -11.15
CA ASN A 339 -18.96 -22.60 -9.89
C ASN A 339 -19.18 -21.72 -8.64
N LYS A 340 -19.18 -20.38 -8.79
CA LYS A 340 -19.54 -19.43 -7.72
C LYS A 340 -21.04 -19.25 -7.53
N GLY A 341 -21.87 -19.89 -8.37
CA GLY A 341 -23.33 -19.90 -8.23
C GLY A 341 -24.10 -19.15 -9.33
N TYR A 342 -23.43 -18.59 -10.33
CA TYR A 342 -24.09 -17.89 -11.45
C TYR A 342 -24.22 -18.82 -12.65
N SER A 343 -25.08 -19.84 -12.51
CA SER A 343 -25.26 -20.92 -13.49
C SER A 343 -25.68 -20.45 -14.87
N ASP A 344 -26.45 -19.37 -14.94
CA ASP A 344 -27.00 -18.83 -16.18
C ASP A 344 -26.05 -17.84 -16.89
N SER A 345 -24.81 -17.71 -16.39
CA SER A 345 -23.84 -16.80 -17.00
C SER A 345 -23.43 -17.27 -18.40
N PHE A 346 -23.29 -16.32 -19.33
CA PHE A 346 -22.95 -16.61 -20.71
C PHE A 346 -21.99 -15.57 -21.31
N LEU A 347 -21.33 -15.94 -22.41
CA LEU A 347 -20.39 -15.06 -23.09
C LEU A 347 -21.10 -14.09 -24.01
N ILE A 348 -20.63 -12.86 -24.01
CA ILE A 348 -20.99 -11.82 -24.97
C ILE A 348 -19.70 -11.25 -25.58
N ALA A 349 -19.82 -10.65 -26.76
CA ALA A 349 -18.70 -10.04 -27.44
C ALA A 349 -19.02 -8.62 -27.88
N TYR A 350 -18.00 -7.77 -27.84
CA TYR A 350 -18.01 -6.42 -28.37
C TYR A 350 -16.87 -6.27 -29.36
N TYR A 351 -17.11 -5.53 -30.44
CA TYR A 351 -16.07 -5.07 -31.35
C TYR A 351 -16.21 -3.56 -31.53
N ASN A 352 -15.15 -2.83 -31.19
CA ASN A 352 -15.15 -1.36 -31.20
C ASN A 352 -16.39 -0.79 -30.49
N ARG A 353 -16.61 -1.28 -29.26
CA ARG A 353 -17.69 -0.84 -28.34
C ARG A 353 -19.11 -1.20 -28.78
N LYS A 354 -19.28 -1.89 -29.91
CA LYS A 354 -20.57 -2.37 -30.38
C LYS A 354 -20.71 -3.86 -30.09
N LYS A 355 -21.84 -4.25 -29.54
CA LYS A 355 -22.14 -5.67 -29.30
C LYS A 355 -22.23 -6.39 -30.64
N ILE A 356 -21.56 -7.53 -30.77
CA ILE A 356 -21.58 -8.39 -31.94
C ILE A 356 -21.96 -9.83 -31.54
N SER A 357 -22.29 -10.66 -32.52
CA SER A 357 -22.54 -12.09 -32.25
C SER A 357 -21.24 -12.82 -31.90
N ILE A 358 -21.34 -13.91 -31.13
CA ILE A 358 -20.18 -14.77 -30.84
C ILE A 358 -19.59 -15.36 -32.12
N SER A 359 -20.43 -15.72 -33.10
CA SER A 359 -19.97 -16.23 -34.39
C SER A 359 -19.11 -15.18 -35.14
N GLU A 360 -19.55 -13.93 -35.16
CA GLU A 360 -18.79 -12.84 -35.77
C GLU A 360 -17.49 -12.57 -35.00
N ALA A 361 -17.54 -12.60 -33.67
CA ALA A 361 -16.37 -12.41 -32.81
C ALA A 361 -15.28 -13.45 -33.08
N LEU A 362 -15.66 -14.72 -33.18
CA LEU A 362 -14.74 -15.82 -33.50
C LEU A 362 -14.09 -15.65 -34.88
N GLN A 363 -14.85 -15.21 -35.88
CA GLN A 363 -14.29 -14.91 -37.21
C GLN A 363 -13.25 -13.78 -37.13
N LYS A 364 -13.52 -12.71 -36.37
CA LYS A 364 -12.58 -11.60 -36.17
C LYS A 364 -11.32 -12.03 -35.40
N GLN A 365 -11.48 -12.88 -34.39
CA GLN A 365 -10.35 -13.43 -33.63
C GLN A 365 -9.41 -14.23 -34.53
N GLN A 366 -9.96 -15.07 -35.41
CA GLN A 366 -9.17 -15.85 -36.38
C GLN A 366 -8.43 -14.99 -37.41
N GLN A 367 -8.96 -13.82 -37.75
CA GLN A 367 -8.32 -12.88 -38.67
C GLN A 367 -7.21 -12.02 -38.03
N SER A 368 -7.16 -11.99 -36.70
CA SER A 368 -6.21 -11.18 -35.92
C SER A 368 -5.01 -12.00 -35.41
N ASN A 369 -5.05 -13.32 -35.57
CA ASN A 369 -3.97 -14.29 -35.34
C ASN A 369 -3.30 -14.63 -36.66
#